data_AF-A0A941VQN7-F1
#
_entry.id   AF-A0A941VQN7-F1
#
_cell.length_a   1.000
_cell.length_b   1.000
_cell.length_c   1.000
_cell.angle_alpha   90.00
_cell.angle_beta   90.00
_cell.angle_gamma   90.00
#
_symmetry.space_group_name_H-M   'P 1'
#
loop_
_entity.id
_entity.type
_entity.pdbx_description
1 polymer ?
#
loop_
_entity_poly.entity_id
_entity_poly.type
_entity_poly.pdbx_seq_one_letter_code
_entity_poly.pdbx_strand_id
1 'polypeptide(L)' 'MAEARYDWFVGYAREPHGNGQLAFAVVVAHEDYIGTRAAAYAAMAIKEYFKGYYARLEKPAPPKS' A
#
# COMPACT_ATOMS: atom_id res chain seq x y z
N MET A 1 1.54 -13.04 30.58
CA MET A 1 1.07 -12.25 29.41
C MET A 1 2.28 -12.07 28.53
N ALA A 2 2.25 -12.56 27.30
CA ALA A 2 3.36 -12.35 26.37
C ALA A 2 3.42 -10.85 26.01
N GLU A 3 4.63 -10.30 25.97
CA GLU A 3 4.85 -8.92 25.56
C GLU A 3 4.62 -8.81 24.05
N ALA A 4 3.80 -7.85 23.63
CA ALA A 4 3.50 -7.66 22.21
C ALA A 4 4.76 -7.19 21.46
N ARG A 5 5.10 -7.88 20.37
CA ARG A 5 6.19 -7.47 19.49
C ARG A 5 5.66 -6.53 18.42
N TYR A 6 6.28 -5.36 18.27
CA TYR A 6 5.87 -4.39 17.27
C TYR A 6 6.68 -4.54 15.97
N ASP A 7 5.98 -4.45 14.84
CA ASP A 7 6.51 -4.25 13.50
C ASP A 7 5.99 -2.92 12.95
N TRP A 8 6.81 -2.18 12.22
CA TRP A 8 6.40 -0.91 11.66
C TRP A 8 7.00 -0.67 10.27
N PHE A 9 6.25 0.08 9.47
CA PHE A 9 6.67 0.52 8.15
C PHE A 9 6.19 1.94 7.91
N VAL A 10 7.10 2.83 7.55
CA VAL A 10 6.79 4.23 7.22
C VAL A 10 7.28 4.50 5.81
N GLY A 11 6.53 5.29 5.04
CA GLY A 11 6.89 5.50 3.66
C GLY A 11 6.11 6.61 2.97
N TYR A 12 6.55 6.85 1.74
CA TYR A 12 5.95 7.78 0.82
C TYR A 12 5.81 7.12 -0.54
N ALA A 13 4.65 7.29 -1.19
CA ALA A 13 4.36 6.77 -2.52
C ALA A 13 3.79 7.87 -3.41
N ARG A 14 4.12 7.82 -4.70
CA ARG A 14 3.68 8.77 -5.72
C ARG A 14 3.33 8.05 -7.02
N GLU A 15 2.28 8.49 -7.69
CA GLU A 15 1.96 8.06 -9.05
C GLU A 15 3.03 8.56 -10.03
N PRO A 16 3.65 7.69 -10.87
CA PRO A 16 4.69 8.09 -11.82
C PRO A 16 4.24 9.17 -12.83
N HIS A 17 2.96 9.18 -13.20
CA HIS A 17 2.38 10.08 -14.22
C HIS A 17 1.08 10.75 -13.77
N GLY A 18 0.91 10.92 -12.46
CA GLY A 18 -0.27 11.57 -11.89
C GLY A 18 0.05 12.44 -10.69
N ASN A 19 -0.99 13.06 -10.13
CA ASN A 19 -0.87 13.96 -8.97
C ASN A 19 -1.07 13.21 -7.64
N GLY A 20 -1.39 11.91 -7.70
CA GLY A 20 -1.58 11.08 -6.52
C GLY A 20 -0.28 10.93 -5.73
N GLN A 21 -0.34 11.31 -4.45
CA GLN A 21 0.77 11.25 -3.50
C GLN A 21 0.22 10.76 -2.15
N LEU A 22 0.99 9.94 -1.44
CA LEU A 22 0.59 9.33 -0.17
C LEU A 22 1.79 9.22 0.77
N ALA A 23 1.72 9.90 1.91
CA ALA A 23 2.58 9.60 3.06
C ALA A 23 1.81 8.68 4.01
N PHE A 24 2.47 7.66 4.56
CA PHE A 24 1.81 6.67 5.40
C PHE A 24 2.74 6.08 6.47
N ALA A 25 2.14 5.64 7.57
CA ALA A 25 2.77 4.90 8.65
C ALA A 25 1.87 3.72 9.02
N VAL A 26 2.45 2.54 9.17
CA VAL A 26 1.77 1.32 9.57
C VAL A 26 2.51 0.74 10.77
N VAL A 27 1.75 0.39 11.81
CA VAL A 27 2.26 -0.30 13.00
C VAL A 27 1.39 -1.53 13.23
N VAL A 28 2.03 -2.66 13.47
CA VAL A 28 1.38 -3.94 13.78
C VAL A 28 1.93 -4.44 15.11
N ALA A 29 1.04 -4.72 16.06
CA ALA A 29 1.37 -5.45 17.27
C ALA A 29 1.15 -6.95 17.01
N HIS A 30 2.21 -7.73 17.12
CA HIS A 30 2.17 -9.19 17.07
C HIS A 30 2.09 -9.74 18.49
N GLU A 31 1.12 -10.62 18.73
CA GLU A 31 1.06 -11.45 19.93
C GLU A 31 2.01 -12.67 19.76
N ASP A 32 1.61 -13.87 20.18
CA ASP A 32 2.49 -15.06 20.16
C ASP A 32 2.90 -15.55 18.75
N TYR A 33 2.28 -15.02 17.69
CA TYR A 33 2.56 -15.38 16.30
C TYR A 33 2.82 -14.14 15.44
N ILE A 34 3.92 -14.16 14.68
CA ILE A 34 4.20 -13.15 13.66
C ILE A 34 3.22 -13.35 12.50
N GLY A 35 2.12 -12.59 12.53
CA GLY A 35 1.12 -12.52 11.47
C GLY A 35 1.57 -11.68 10.27
N THR A 36 0.62 -11.05 9.58
CA THR A 36 0.90 -10.17 8.45
C THR A 36 1.77 -8.98 8.87
N ARG A 37 2.91 -8.79 8.19
CA ARG A 37 3.87 -7.71 8.47
C ARG A 37 3.32 -6.34 8.08
N ALA A 38 3.80 -5.28 8.73
CA ALA A 38 3.47 -3.89 8.45
C ALA A 38 3.68 -3.52 6.96
N ALA A 39 4.73 -4.05 6.32
CA ALA A 39 5.00 -3.84 4.89
C ALA A 39 3.89 -4.40 3.97
N ALA A 40 3.26 -5.51 4.35
CA ALA A 40 2.17 -6.11 3.55
C ALA A 40 0.89 -5.26 3.65
N TYR A 41 0.59 -4.74 4.84
CA TYR A 41 -0.48 -3.76 5.02
C TYR A 41 -0.21 -2.45 4.28
N ALA A 42 1.03 -1.97 4.29
CA ALA A 42 1.44 -0.82 3.49
C ALA A 42 1.18 -1.06 1.99
N ALA A 43 1.56 -2.23 1.45
CA ALA A 43 1.31 -2.57 0.05
C ALA A 43 -0.20 -2.59 -0.29
N MET A 44 -1.05 -3.11 0.61
CA MET A 44 -2.50 -3.10 0.42
C MET A 44 -3.06 -1.67 0.45
N ALA A 45 -2.61 -0.83 1.38
CA ALA A 45 -3.03 0.57 1.47
C ALA A 45 -2.63 1.38 0.23
N ILE A 46 -1.40 1.21 -0.26
CA ILE A 46 -0.91 1.84 -1.50
C ILE A 46 -1.78 1.39 -2.69
N LYS A 47 -2.04 0.08 -2.82
CA LYS A 47 -2.85 -0.47 -3.92
C LYS A 47 -4.27 0.09 -3.91
N GLU A 48 -4.90 0.18 -2.74
CA GLU A 48 -6.26 0.69 -2.63
C GLU A 48 -6.31 2.19 -2.93
N TYR A 49 -5.39 2.97 -2.36
CA TYR A 49 -5.32 4.41 -2.61
C TYR A 49 -5.13 4.75 -4.10
N PHE A 50 -4.27 4.00 -4.81
CA PHE A 50 -3.99 4.20 -6.23
C PHE A 50 -4.85 3.33 -7.17
N LYS A 51 -5.93 2.70 -6.68
CA LYS A 51 -6.78 1.81 -7.49
C LYS A 51 -7.29 2.48 -8.78
N GLY A 52 -7.67 3.75 -8.70
CA GLY A 52 -8.10 4.53 -9.87
C GLY A 52 -7.00 4.78 -10.90
N TYR A 53 -5.74 4.92 -10.46
CA TYR A 53 -4.58 5.03 -11.35
C TYR A 53 -4.34 3.71 -12.09
N TYR A 54 -4.34 2.59 -11.37
CA TYR A 54 -4.18 1.27 -11.98
C TYR A 54 -5.28 0.97 -13.01
N ALA A 55 -6.54 1.29 -12.70
CA ALA A 55 -7.66 1.12 -13.64
C ALA A 55 -7.50 1.94 -14.95
N ARG A 56 -6.80 3.09 -14.91
CA ARG A 56 -6.51 3.87 -16.13
C ARG A 56 -5.41 3.24 -16.98
N LEU A 57 -4.43 2.59 -16.37
CA LEU A 57 -3.37 1.87 -17.08
C LEU A 57 -3.89 0.63 -17.82
N GLU A 58 -4.92 -0.01 -17.28
CA GLU A 58 -5.52 -1.22 -17.85
C GLU A 58 -6.46 -0.95 -19.04
N LYS A 59 -6.87 0.31 -19.27
CA LYS A 59 -7.69 0.64 -20.44
C LYS A 59 -6.85 0.55 -21.72
N PRO A 60 -7.19 -0.34 -22.68
CA PRO A 60 -6.50 -0.36 -23.96
C PRO A 60 -6.70 0.96 -24.69
N ALA A 61 -5.67 1.39 -25.42
CA ALA A 61 -5.75 2.59 -26.26
C ALA A 61 -6.95 2.46 -27.22
N PRO A 62 -7.71 3.55 -27.47
CA PRO A 62 -8.79 3.51 -28.43
C PRO A 62 -8.25 3.05 -29.80
N PRO A 63 -9.02 2.27 -30.57
CA PRO A 63 -8.60 1.83 -31.89
C PRO A 63 -8.25 3.06 -32.73
N LYS A 64 -7.10 3.04 -33.40
CA LYS A 64 -6.74 4.07 -34.36
C LYS A 64 -7.76 4.00 -35.52
N SER A 65 -8.47 5.10 -35.73
CA SER A 65 -9.37 5.33 -36.87
C SER A 65 -8.60 5.40 -38.19
#